data_AF-A0A964IBD4-F1
#
_entry.id   AF-A0A964IBD4-F1
#
_cell.length_a   1.000
_cell.length_b   1.000
_cell.length_c   1.000
_cell.angle_alpha   90.00
_cell.angle_beta   90.00
_cell.angle_gamma   90.00
#
_symmetry.space_group_name_H-M   'P 1'
#
loop_
_entity.id
_entity.type
_entity.pdbx_description
1 polymer ?
#
loop_
_entity_poly.entity_id
_entity_poly.type
_entity_poly.pdbx_seq_one_letter_code
_entity_poly.pdbx_strand_id
1 'polypeptide(L)' 'MIKDDLDSLVQHMIDRGILFDDAQREFEKLFIARALAKTNYNVCKAAKITGLHRNTLSRKMTAYRIKRAS' A
#
# COMPACT_ATOMS: atom_id res chain seq x y z
N MET A 1 -8.81 2.03 20.16
CA MET A 1 -9.31 1.24 19.02
C MET A 1 -8.33 1.22 17.85
N ILE A 2 -8.20 2.27 17.01
CA ILE A 2 -7.29 2.19 15.83
C ILE A 2 -5.83 1.93 16.22
N LYS A 3 -5.38 2.51 17.34
CA LYS A 3 -4.02 2.31 17.84
C LYS A 3 -3.78 0.87 18.30
N ASP A 4 -4.78 0.25 18.93
CA ASP A 4 -4.66 -1.09 19.51
C ASP A 4 -4.66 -2.18 18.41
N ASP A 5 -5.49 -2.01 17.38
CA ASP A 5 -5.52 -2.92 16.23
C ASP A 5 -4.20 -2.86 15.43
N LEU A 6 -3.63 -1.66 15.29
CA LEU A 6 -2.35 -1.47 14.63
C LEU A 6 -1.20 -2.04 15.45
N ASP A 7 -1.20 -1.84 16.76
CA ASP A 7 -0.18 -2.36 17.67
C ASP A 7 -0.18 -3.89 17.68
N SER A 8 -1.36 -4.51 17.74
CA SER A 8 -1.51 -5.96 17.62
C SER A 8 -0.99 -6.50 16.28
N LEU A 9 -1.29 -5.81 15.17
CA LEU A 9 -0.74 -6.19 13.86
C LEU A 9 0.78 -6.14 13.84
N VAL A 10 1.37 -5.05 14.34
CA VAL A 10 2.83 -4.88 14.38
C VAL A 10 3.48 -5.96 15.26
N GLN A 11 2.91 -6.24 16.43
CA GLN A 11 3.38 -7.30 17.31
C GLN A 11 3.37 -8.66 16.59
N HIS A 12 2.27 -9.01 15.90
CA HIS A 12 2.20 -10.22 15.10
C HIS A 12 3.23 -10.30 13.98
N MET A 13 3.59 -9.17 13.36
CA MET A 13 4.64 -9.13 12.33
C MET A 13 6.02 -9.40 12.93
N ILE A 14 6.30 -8.82 14.09
CA ILE A 14 7.55 -9.03 14.84
C ILE A 14 7.66 -10.49 15.31
N ASP A 15 6.61 -11.04 15.90
CA ASP A 15 6.59 -12.41 16.43
C ASP A 15 6.81 -13.46 15.32
N ARG A 16 6.41 -13.14 14.08
CA ARG A 16 6.63 -13.99 12.90
C ARG A 16 7.96 -13.73 12.19
N GLY A 17 8.80 -12.83 12.70
CA GLY A 17 10.10 -12.49 12.13
C GLY A 17 10.01 -11.75 10.79
N ILE A 18 8.92 -11.03 10.53
CA ILE A 18 8.81 -10.21 9.33
C ILE A 18 9.75 -9.03 9.46
N LEU A 19 10.66 -8.88 8.50
CA LEU A 19 11.59 -7.77 8.48
C LEU A 19 10.86 -6.46 8.19
N PHE A 20 11.37 -5.37 8.75
CA PHE A 20 10.80 -4.03 8.55
C PHE A 20 10.65 -3.68 7.06
N ASP A 21 11.65 -3.99 6.24
CA ASP A 21 11.61 -3.71 4.80
C ASP A 21 10.52 -4.50 4.07
N ASP A 22 10.28 -5.75 4.48
CA ASP A 22 9.19 -6.57 3.94
C ASP A 22 7.83 -6.03 4.36
N ALA A 23 7.71 -5.66 5.64
CA ALA A 23 6.50 -5.05 6.20
C ALA A 23 6.14 -3.75 5.47
N GLN A 24 7.12 -2.85 5.32
CA GLN A 24 6.95 -1.58 4.63
C GLN A 24 6.57 -1.79 3.17
N ARG A 25 7.23 -2.72 2.47
CA ARG A 25 6.93 -3.02 1.06
C ARG A 25 5.51 -3.54 0.88
N GLU A 26 5.08 -4.51 1.69
CA GLU A 26 3.71 -5.06 1.56
C GLU A 26 2.64 -4.06 1.97
N PHE A 27 2.88 -3.29 3.03
CA PHE A 27 1.98 -2.19 3.41
C PHE A 27 1.82 -1.18 2.26
N GLU A 28 2.94 -0.71 1.70
CA GLU A 28 2.93 0.28 0.63
C GLU A 28 2.19 -0.25 -0.62
N LYS A 29 2.47 -1.49 -1.02
CA LYS A 29 1.79 -2.16 -2.12
C LYS A 29 0.28 -2.25 -1.90
N LEU A 30 -0.15 -2.70 -0.72
CA LEU A 30 -1.58 -2.82 -0.38
C LEU A 30 -2.27 -1.46 -0.34
N PHE A 31 -1.61 -0.45 0.23
CA PHE A 31 -2.13 0.91 0.32
C PHE A 31 -2.37 1.52 -1.07
N ILE A 32 -1.36 1.43 -1.95
CA ILE A 32 -1.46 1.90 -3.34
C ILE A 32 -2.54 1.12 -4.11
N ALA A 33 -2.58 -0.21 -3.98
CA ALA A 33 -3.56 -1.04 -4.66
C ALA A 33 -5.00 -0.66 -4.26
N ARG A 34 -5.26 -0.46 -2.96
CA ARG A 34 -6.57 -0.03 -2.46
C ARG A 34 -6.95 1.37 -2.93
N ALA A 35 -6.01 2.31 -2.93
CA ALA A 35 -6.26 3.66 -3.44
C ALA A 35 -6.60 3.65 -4.94
N LEU A 36 -5.93 2.82 -5.74
CA LEU A 36 -6.22 2.64 -7.16
C LEU A 36 -7.59 1.99 -7.38
N ALA A 37 -7.92 0.92 -6.64
CA ALA A 37 -9.23 0.28 -6.74
C ALA A 37 -10.37 1.29 -6.44
N LYS A 38 -10.21 2.11 -5.38
CA LYS A 38 -11.18 3.14 -5.00
C LYS A 38 -11.38 4.22 -6.06
N THR A 39 -10.41 4.43 -6.96
CA THR A 39 -10.48 5.45 -8.03
C THR A 39 -10.72 4.87 -9.41
N ASN A 40 -11.18 3.61 -9.51
CA ASN A 40 -11.31 2.88 -10.78
C ASN A 40 -9.99 2.89 -11.58
N TYR A 41 -8.87 2.76 -10.86
CA TYR A 41 -7.50 2.74 -11.37
C TYR A 41 -7.08 4.04 -12.06
N ASN A 42 -7.71 5.16 -11.71
CA ASN A 42 -7.26 6.48 -12.14
C ASN A 42 -6.06 6.94 -11.30
N VAL A 43 -4.88 6.95 -11.92
CA VAL A 43 -3.60 7.30 -11.28
C VAL A 43 -3.60 8.72 -10.72
N CYS A 44 -4.15 9.70 -11.43
CA CYS A 44 -4.20 11.09 -10.94
C CYS A 44 -5.08 11.23 -9.70
N LYS A 45 -6.23 10.54 -9.64
CA LYS A 45 -7.10 10.52 -8.45
C LYS A 45 -6.45 9.75 -7.31
N ALA A 46 -5.83 8.61 -7.60
CA ALA A 46 -5.15 7.80 -6.59
C ALA A 46 -3.95 8.54 -5.98
N ALA A 47 -3.19 9.29 -6.79
CA ALA A 47 -2.11 10.16 -6.34
C ALA A 47 -2.59 11.22 -5.32
N LYS A 48 -3.78 11.77 -5.52
CA LYS A 48 -4.39 12.69 -4.54
C LYS A 48 -4.77 11.99 -3.23
N ILE A 49 -5.24 10.73 -3.29
CA ILE A 49 -5.59 9.95 -2.09
C ILE A 49 -4.35 9.53 -1.31
N THR A 50 -3.31 9.07 -2.00
CA THR A 50 -2.09 8.57 -1.35
C THR A 50 -1.11 9.69 -0.97
N GLY A 51 -1.31 10.91 -1.47
CA GLY A 51 -0.36 12.01 -1.33
C GLY A 51 0.92 11.84 -2.17
N LEU A 52 1.04 10.74 -2.93
CA LEU A 52 2.20 10.48 -3.78
C LEU A 52 2.07 11.26 -5.09
N HIS A 53 3.18 11.79 -5.58
CA HIS A 53 3.22 12.33 -6.92
C HIS A 53 2.86 11.25 -7.95
N ARG A 54 2.07 11.60 -8.98
CA ARG A 54 1.56 10.66 -9.99
C ARG A 54 2.67 9.80 -10.65
N ASN A 55 3.85 10.38 -10.87
CA ASN A 55 4.99 9.67 -11.48
C ASN A 55 5.53 8.59 -10.53
N THR A 56 5.61 8.90 -9.23
CA THR A 56 6.02 7.95 -8.19
C THR A 56 5.01 6.82 -8.10
N LEU A 57 3.72 7.16 -8.11
CA LEU A 57 2.65 6.17 -8.09
C LEU A 57 2.72 5.24 -9.31
N SER A 58 2.91 5.80 -10.51
CA SER A 58 3.05 5.02 -11.75
C SER A 58 4.26 4.09 -11.72
N ARG A 59 5.42 4.54 -11.20
CA ARG A 59 6.61 3.68 -11.04
C ARG A 59 6.34 2.55 -10.06
N LYS A 60 5.70 2.84 -8.92
CA LYS A 60 5.35 1.83 -7.91
C LYS A 60 4.31 0.82 -8.42
N MET A 61 3.34 1.25 -9.23
CA MET A 61 2.41 0.34 -9.90
C MET A 61 3.15 -0.70 -10.76
N THR A 62 4.13 -0.26 -11.56
CA THR A 62 4.95 -1.16 -12.37
C THR A 62 5.81 -2.06 -11.50
N ALA A 63 6.52 -1.50 -10.51
CA ALA A 63 7.39 -2.24 -9.60
C ALA A 63 6.65 -3.35 -8.85
N TYR A 64 5.44 -3.06 -8.36
CA TYR A 64 4.60 -4.02 -7.64
C TYR A 64 3.68 -4.85 -8.54
N ARG A 65 3.74 -4.66 -9.87
CA ARG A 65 2.89 -5.35 -10.86
C ARG A 65 1.40 -5.27 -10.52
N ILE A 66 0.95 -4.11 -10.04
CA ILE A 66 -0.45 -3.89 -9.67
C ILE A 66 -1.28 -3.83 -10.95
N LYS A 67 -2.13 -4.84 -11.16
CA LYS A 67 -3.04 -4.93 -12.31
C LYS A 67 -4.45 -4.48 -11.92
N ARG A 68 -5.21 -4.07 -12.94
CA ARG A 68 -6.65 -3.90 -12.82
C ARG A 68 -7.24 -5.28 -12.52
N ALA A 69 -7.97 -5.42 -11.42
CA ALA A 69 -8.83 -6.58 -11.24
C ALA A 69 -9.89 -6.48 -12.36
N SER A 70 -9.79 -7.38 -13.33
CA SER A 70 -10.72 -7.53 -14.46
C SER A 70 -11.92 -8.36 -14.06
#